data_AF-A0A537EU17-F1
#
_entry.id   AF-A0A537EU17-F1
#
_cell.length_a   1.000
_cell.length_b   1.000
_cell.length_c   1.000
_cell.angle_alpha   90.00
_cell.angle_beta   90.00
_cell.angle_gamma   90.00
#
_symmetry.space_group_name_H-M   'P 1'
#
loop_
_entity.id
_entity.type
_entity.pdbx_description
1 polymer ?
#
loop_
_entity_poly.entity_id
_entity_poly.type
_entity_poly.pdbx_seq_one_letter_code
_entity_poly.pdbx_strand_id
1 'polypeptide(L)'
;MRTPNVSIMYDTLAMCFNEAIEILGAGIKDAIYYHLARKHIQKLEIGAKFQEVENTLAFLFGQGAKSVMVLTLERLCEQYSLPLRLEYANSPTERLQQVKERILIDKLLPKHHRKRLDSDRYEDKLGNYAPWSD
;
A
#
# COMPACT_ATOMS: atom_id res chain seq x y z
N MET A 1 8.68 -8.88 16.06
CA MET A 1 9.33 -8.86 14.74
C MET A 1 8.27 -9.12 13.68
N ARG A 2 8.05 -8.20 12.73
CA ARG A 2 7.19 -8.48 11.57
C ARG A 2 7.98 -9.35 10.59
N THR A 3 7.34 -10.35 9.99
CA THR A 3 7.93 -11.09 8.87
C THR A 3 8.26 -10.12 7.72
N PRO A 4 9.40 -10.27 7.02
CA PRO A 4 9.82 -9.33 5.98
C PRO A 4 8.74 -9.03 4.93
N ASN A 5 8.00 -10.07 4.52
CA ASN A 5 6.90 -9.94 3.55
C ASN A 5 5.74 -9.06 4.06
N VAL A 6 5.50 -9.01 5.36
CA VAL A 6 4.43 -8.18 5.95
C VAL A 6 4.85 -6.72 6.01
N SER A 7 6.14 -6.44 6.28
CA SER A 7 6.66 -5.07 6.20
C SER A 7 6.54 -4.55 4.77
N ILE A 8 7.01 -5.33 3.79
CA ILE A 8 6.92 -5.00 2.37
C ILE A 8 5.46 -4.77 1.95
N MET A 9 4.53 -5.59 2.44
CA MET A 9 3.10 -5.40 2.18
C MET A 9 2.58 -4.08 2.75
N TYR A 10 2.92 -3.72 3.99
CA TYR A 10 2.47 -2.47 4.59
C TYR A 10 3.07 -1.24 3.90
N ASP A 11 4.33 -1.30 3.48
CA ASP A 11 4.96 -0.23 2.70
C ASP A 11 4.30 -0.10 1.32
N THR A 12 4.00 -1.23 0.68
CA THR A 12 3.23 -1.27 -0.58
C THR A 12 1.83 -0.68 -0.39
N LEU A 13 1.17 -0.99 0.73
CA LEU A 13 -0.16 -0.48 1.01
C LEU A 13 -0.16 1.04 1.21
N ALA A 14 0.82 1.58 1.94
CA ALA A 14 1.00 3.01 2.12
C ALA A 14 1.25 3.73 0.78
N MET A 15 2.04 3.12 -0.12
CA MET A 15 2.25 3.59 -1.48
C MET A 15 0.95 3.62 -2.28
N CYS A 16 0.22 2.50 -2.34
CA CYS A 16 -1.06 2.39 -3.04
C CYS A 16 -2.11 3.38 -2.50
N PHE A 17 -2.10 3.63 -1.19
CA PHE A 17 -2.97 4.63 -0.57
C PHE A 17 -2.64 6.05 -1.03
N ASN A 18 -1.35 6.44 -0.98
CA ASN A 18 -0.89 7.74 -1.46
C ASN A 18 -1.28 7.97 -2.93
N GLU A 19 -1.11 6.94 -3.74
CA GLU A 19 -1.51 6.88 -5.13
C GLU A 19 -3.04 7.04 -5.36
N ALA A 20 -3.86 6.42 -4.50
CA ALA A 20 -5.31 6.51 -4.57
C ALA A 20 -5.81 7.91 -4.23
N ILE A 21 -5.25 8.54 -3.20
CA ILE A 21 -5.64 9.90 -2.79
C ILE A 21 -5.09 10.99 -3.72
N GLU A 22 -4.00 10.72 -4.45
CA GLU A 22 -3.47 11.64 -5.47
C GLU A 22 -4.50 11.94 -6.55
N ILE A 23 -5.30 10.95 -6.95
CA ILE A 23 -6.36 11.09 -7.98
C ILE A 23 -7.42 12.10 -7.55
N LEU A 24 -7.65 12.25 -6.24
CA LEU A 24 -8.62 13.18 -5.70
C LEU A 24 -8.13 14.65 -5.75
N GLY A 25 -6.85 14.85 -6.06
CA GLY A 25 -6.21 16.16 -6.16
C GLY A 25 -5.41 16.54 -4.91
N ALA A 26 -4.37 17.35 -5.14
CA ALA A 26 -3.38 17.73 -4.12
C ALA A 26 -4.01 18.33 -2.84
N GLY A 27 -5.02 19.19 -2.96
CA GLY A 27 -5.67 19.80 -1.80
C GLY A 27 -6.40 18.78 -0.91
N ILE A 28 -7.05 17.77 -1.51
CA ILE A 28 -7.72 16.70 -0.77
C ILE A 28 -6.68 15.79 -0.10
N LYS A 29 -5.61 15.45 -0.83
CA LYS A 29 -4.49 14.68 -0.30
C LYS A 29 -3.86 15.35 0.93
N ASP A 30 -3.59 16.65 0.87
CA ASP A 30 -3.00 17.40 1.97
C ASP A 30 -3.94 17.45 3.19
N ALA A 31 -5.24 17.64 2.96
CA ALA A 31 -6.23 17.59 4.03
C ALA A 31 -6.26 16.19 4.70
N ILE A 32 -6.26 15.11 3.91
CA ILE A 32 -6.22 13.74 4.44
C ILE A 32 -4.98 13.54 5.32
N TYR A 33 -3.79 13.91 4.81
CA TYR A 33 -2.56 13.74 5.59
C TYR A 33 -2.52 14.62 6.83
N TYR A 34 -3.06 15.84 6.78
CA TYR A 34 -3.21 16.70 7.94
C TYR A 34 -4.06 16.03 9.03
N HIS A 35 -5.20 15.45 8.66
CA HIS A 35 -6.08 14.75 9.61
C HIS A 35 -5.47 13.45 10.17
N LEU A 36 -4.75 12.70 9.34
CA LEU A 36 -4.00 11.52 9.79
C LEU A 36 -2.88 11.90 10.77
N ALA A 37 -2.14 12.97 10.49
CA ALA A 37 -1.08 13.47 11.36
C ALA A 37 -1.63 13.90 12.73
N ARG A 38 -2.80 14.54 12.78
CA ARG A 38 -3.49 14.90 14.04
C ARG A 38 -3.91 13.69 14.87
N LYS A 39 -4.04 12.51 14.26
CA LYS A 39 -4.29 11.23 14.93
C LYS A 39 -3.00 10.44 15.19
N HIS A 40 -1.83 11.06 15.02
CA HIS A 40 -0.53 10.42 15.14
C HIS A 40 -0.37 9.19 14.23
N ILE A 41 -0.91 9.28 13.01
CA ILE A 41 -0.72 8.28 11.95
C ILE A 41 0.26 8.85 10.94
N GLN A 42 1.49 8.37 10.98
CA GLN A 42 2.49 8.74 9.99
C GLN A 42 2.27 7.99 8.68
N LYS A 43 2.85 8.49 7.58
CA LYS A 43 2.69 7.89 6.24
C LYS A 43 3.08 6.41 6.21
N LEU A 44 4.17 6.05 6.89
CA LEU A 44 4.67 4.68 6.99
C LEU A 44 3.78 3.76 7.84
N GLU A 45 2.94 4.34 8.70
CA GLU A 45 2.05 3.59 9.58
C GLU A 45 0.69 3.30 8.95
N ILE A 46 0.38 3.89 7.79
CA ILE A 46 -0.90 3.69 7.08
C ILE A 46 -1.21 2.20 6.92
N GLY A 47 -0.20 1.41 6.53
CA GLY A 47 -0.36 -0.03 6.35
C GLY A 47 -0.77 -0.75 7.65
N ALA A 48 -0.15 -0.37 8.76
CA ALA A 48 -0.37 -0.99 10.07
C ALA A 48 -1.64 -0.49 10.77
N LYS A 49 -2.04 0.75 10.54
CA LYS A 49 -3.19 1.44 11.15
C LYS A 49 -4.36 1.58 10.16
N PHE A 50 -4.55 0.59 9.29
CA PHE A 50 -5.47 0.69 8.15
C PHE A 50 -6.92 0.94 8.59
N GLN A 51 -7.35 0.36 9.71
CA GLN A 51 -8.69 0.57 10.26
C GLN A 51 -8.88 2.01 10.76
N GLU A 52 -7.86 2.58 11.40
CA GLU A 52 -7.87 3.96 11.87
C GLU A 52 -7.84 4.95 10.70
N VAL A 53 -7.15 4.60 9.61
CA VAL A 53 -7.21 5.33 8.33
C VAL A 53 -8.63 5.30 7.76
N GLU A 54 -9.26 4.12 7.71
CA GLU A 54 -10.67 3.96 7.28
C GLU A 54 -11.59 4.91 8.06
N ASN A 55 -11.49 4.89 9.39
CA ASN A 55 -12.29 5.71 10.28
C ASN A 55 -12.04 7.21 10.07
N THR A 56 -10.79 7.59 9.77
CA THR A 56 -10.43 8.99 9.48
C THR A 56 -11.03 9.45 8.16
N LEU A 57 -10.98 8.62 7.12
CA LEU A 57 -11.61 8.94 5.85
C LEU A 57 -13.13 9.00 5.99
N ALA A 58 -13.74 8.07 6.74
CA ALA A 58 -15.17 8.07 7.00
C ALA A 58 -15.62 9.36 7.71
N PHE A 59 -14.80 9.88 8.63
CA PHE A 59 -15.05 11.18 9.26
C PHE A 59 -14.99 12.35 8.26
N LEU A 60 -14.10 12.31 7.27
CA LEU A 60 -13.91 13.40 6.31
C LEU A 60 -14.90 13.36 5.13
N PHE A 61 -15.18 12.18 4.61
CA PHE A 61 -15.91 11.98 3.35
C PHE A 61 -17.20 11.17 3.49
N GLY A 62 -17.55 10.73 4.70
CA GLY A 62 -18.69 9.85 4.93
C GLY A 62 -18.59 8.58 4.10
N GLN A 63 -19.64 8.28 3.33
CA GLN A 63 -19.69 7.08 2.47
C GLN A 63 -18.63 7.08 1.35
N GLY A 64 -18.14 8.25 0.93
CA GLY A 64 -17.09 8.36 -0.10
C GLY A 64 -15.73 7.78 0.33
N ALA A 65 -15.52 7.63 1.64
CA ALA A 65 -14.33 7.02 2.22
C ALA A 65 -14.11 5.57 1.74
N LYS A 66 -15.21 4.82 1.60
CA LYS A 66 -15.16 3.41 1.20
C LYS A 66 -14.54 3.26 -0.20
N SER A 67 -14.83 4.17 -1.11
CA SER A 67 -14.27 4.16 -2.47
C SER A 67 -12.75 4.32 -2.47
N VAL A 68 -12.20 5.19 -1.61
CA VAL A 68 -10.74 5.38 -1.48
C VAL A 68 -10.07 4.12 -0.95
N MET A 69 -10.69 3.48 0.04
CA MET A 69 -10.16 2.23 0.62
C MET A 69 -10.23 1.07 -0.38
N VAL A 70 -11.32 0.96 -1.14
CA VAL A 70 -11.47 -0.05 -2.19
C VAL A 70 -10.44 0.15 -3.30
N LEU A 71 -10.27 1.38 -3.79
CA LEU A 71 -9.25 1.72 -4.80
C LEU A 71 -7.82 1.42 -4.30
N THR A 72 -7.55 1.71 -3.03
CA THR A 72 -6.27 1.37 -2.40
C THR A 72 -6.02 -0.14 -2.41
N LEU A 73 -7.04 -0.94 -2.07
CA LEU A 73 -6.95 -2.40 -2.08
C LEU A 73 -6.88 -3.00 -3.48
N GLU A 74 -7.54 -2.37 -4.46
CA GLU A 74 -7.45 -2.74 -5.86
C GLU A 74 -6.01 -2.65 -6.34
N ARG A 75 -5.37 -1.49 -6.14
CA ARG A 75 -3.95 -1.28 -6.48
C ARG A 75 -3.03 -2.23 -5.72
N LEU A 76 -3.31 -2.51 -4.45
CA LEU A 76 -2.55 -3.51 -3.70
C LEU A 76 -2.68 -4.90 -4.35
N CYS A 77 -3.90 -5.32 -4.67
CA CYS A 77 -4.15 -6.60 -5.32
C CYS A 77 -3.41 -6.69 -6.68
N GLU A 78 -3.41 -5.61 -7.46
CA GLU A 78 -2.65 -5.50 -8.71
C GLU A 78 -1.15 -5.67 -8.50
N GLN A 79 -0.57 -5.08 -7.45
CA GLN A 79 0.84 -5.23 -7.10
C GLN A 79 1.21 -6.68 -6.80
N TYR A 80 0.29 -7.46 -6.23
CA TYR A 80 0.52 -8.86 -5.90
C TYR A 80 -0.02 -9.85 -6.95
N SER A 81 -0.57 -9.35 -8.07
CA SER A 81 -1.28 -10.16 -9.08
C SER A 81 -2.41 -11.02 -8.48
N LEU A 82 -3.12 -10.47 -7.49
CA LEU A 82 -4.27 -11.11 -6.86
C LEU A 82 -5.57 -10.50 -7.41
N PRO A 83 -6.67 -11.26 -7.50
CA PRO A 83 -7.97 -10.70 -7.85
C PRO A 83 -8.55 -9.90 -6.67
N LEU A 84 -9.16 -8.74 -6.95
CA LEU A 84 -9.95 -8.02 -5.96
C LEU A 84 -11.33 -8.68 -5.81
N ARG A 85 -11.48 -9.55 -4.81
CA ARG A 85 -12.76 -10.21 -4.49
C ARG A 85 -13.47 -9.45 -3.38
N LEU A 86 -14.39 -8.55 -3.74
CA LEU A 86 -15.19 -7.78 -2.77
C LEU A 86 -16.42 -8.53 -2.27
N GLU A 87 -16.85 -9.56 -3.00
CA GLU A 87 -18.06 -10.36 -2.72
C GLU A 87 -18.03 -11.09 -1.36
N TYR A 88 -16.83 -11.35 -0.84
CA TYR A 88 -16.60 -12.17 0.36
C TYR A 88 -16.06 -11.37 1.56
N ALA A 89 -16.05 -10.04 1.48
CA ALA A 89 -15.55 -9.18 2.56
C ALA A 89 -16.60 -8.17 2.96
N ASN A 90 -16.94 -8.14 4.25
CA ASN A 90 -17.91 -7.19 4.82
C ASN A 90 -17.29 -5.79 4.96
N SER A 91 -15.96 -5.69 4.99
CA SER A 91 -15.21 -4.44 5.08
C SER A 91 -13.90 -4.45 4.29
N PRO A 92 -13.37 -3.28 3.88
CA PRO A 92 -12.01 -3.14 3.35
C PRO A 92 -10.94 -3.74 4.26
N THR A 93 -11.09 -3.58 5.58
CA THR A 93 -10.14 -4.11 6.56
C THR A 93 -10.13 -5.65 6.58
N GLU A 94 -11.29 -6.29 6.51
CA GLU A 94 -11.39 -7.75 6.37
C GLU A 94 -10.74 -8.22 5.06
N ARG A 95 -10.96 -7.51 3.96
CA ARG A 95 -10.34 -7.82 2.68
C ARG A 95 -8.80 -7.74 2.75
N LEU A 96 -8.26 -6.73 3.43
CA LEU A 96 -6.82 -6.60 3.64
C LEU A 96 -6.23 -7.80 4.38
N GLN A 97 -6.93 -8.33 5.39
CA GLN A 97 -6.48 -9.53 6.12
C GLN A 97 -6.38 -10.74 5.21
N GLN A 98 -7.40 -10.96 4.37
CA GLN A 98 -7.38 -12.06 3.38
C GLN A 98 -6.22 -11.92 2.38
N VAL A 99 -5.93 -10.70 1.93
CA VAL A 99 -4.77 -10.43 1.03
C VAL A 99 -3.46 -10.74 1.76
N LYS A 100 -3.32 -10.29 3.01
CA LYS A 100 -2.14 -10.56 3.85
C LYS A 100 -1.89 -12.05 4.04
N GLU A 101 -2.94 -12.81 4.37
CA GLU A 101 -2.86 -14.26 4.52
C GLU A 101 -2.38 -14.92 3.22
N ARG A 102 -2.96 -14.51 2.09
CA ARG A 102 -2.56 -15.02 0.77
C ARG A 102 -1.10 -14.73 0.44
N ILE A 103 -0.63 -13.51 0.71
CA ILE A 103 0.77 -13.11 0.51
C ILE A 103 1.71 -13.96 1.35
N LEU A 104 1.33 -14.26 2.59
CA LEU A 104 2.13 -15.07 3.49
C LEU A 104 2.21 -16.54 3.06
N ILE A 105 1.08 -17.13 2.68
CA ILE A 105 0.98 -18.52 2.22
C ILE A 105 1.78 -18.73 0.93
N ASP A 106 1.52 -17.88 -0.08
CA ASP A 106 2.12 -18.01 -1.40
C ASP A 106 3.50 -17.32 -1.50
N LYS A 107 3.98 -16.74 -0.39
CA LYS A 107 5.24 -15.97 -0.29
C LYS A 107 5.40 -14.94 -1.42
N LEU A 108 4.32 -14.23 -1.72
CA LEU A 108 4.29 -13.28 -2.84
C LEU A 108 5.12 -12.04 -2.53
N LEU A 109 5.69 -11.46 -3.58
CA LEU A 109 6.36 -10.17 -3.57
C LEU A 109 5.63 -9.23 -4.51
N PRO A 110 5.55 -7.93 -4.19
CA PRO A 110 4.87 -6.98 -5.04
C PRO A 110 5.68 -6.71 -6.32
N LYS A 111 4.99 -6.40 -7.42
CA LYS A 111 5.58 -6.18 -8.75
C LYS A 111 6.74 -5.18 -8.74
N HIS A 112 6.61 -4.06 -8.04
CA HIS A 112 7.68 -3.05 -7.98
C HIS A 112 8.95 -3.55 -7.27
N HIS A 113 8.83 -4.41 -6.25
CA HIS A 113 9.99 -5.07 -5.64
C HIS A 113 10.63 -6.07 -6.61
N ARG A 114 9.83 -6.86 -7.33
CA ARG A 114 10.35 -7.79 -8.35
C ARG A 114 11.13 -7.04 -9.43
N LYS A 115 10.57 -5.93 -9.96
CA LYS A 115 11.24 -5.07 -10.95
C LYS A 115 12.57 -4.51 -10.45
N ARG A 116 12.65 -4.09 -9.18
CA ARG A 116 13.90 -3.60 -8.57
C ARG A 116 14.96 -4.70 -8.52
N LEU A 117 14.60 -5.89 -8.04
CA LEU A 117 15.50 -7.05 -8.00
C LEU A 117 15.98 -7.45 -9.41
N ASP A 118 15.11 -7.36 -10.41
CA ASP A 118 15.49 -7.62 -11.79
C ASP A 118 16.48 -6.56 -12.28
N SER A 119 16.22 -5.27 -12.03
CA SER A 119 17.10 -4.16 -12.41
C SER A 119 18.50 -4.29 -11.78
N ASP A 120 18.57 -4.51 -10.47
CA ASP A 120 19.84 -4.71 -9.75
C ASP A 120 20.61 -5.91 -10.34
N ARG A 121 19.90 -7.00 -10.67
CA ARG A 121 20.50 -8.19 -11.30
C ARG A 121 20.96 -7.94 -12.74
N TYR A 122 20.32 -7.03 -13.47
CA TYR A 122 20.77 -6.63 -14.81
C TYR A 122 22.01 -5.74 -14.72
N GLU A 123 22.08 -4.83 -13.76
CA GLU A 123 23.27 -3.99 -13.49
C GLU A 123 24.50 -4.86 -13.15
N ASP A 124 24.33 -5.86 -12.28
CA ASP A 124 25.39 -6.82 -11.93
C ASP A 124 25.90 -7.62 -13.15
N LYS A 125 25.00 -7.99 -14.08
CA LYS A 125 25.36 -8.76 -15.28
C LYS A 125 26.01 -7.93 -16.38
N LEU A 126 25.85 -6.60 -16.35
CA LEU A 126 26.45 -5.67 -17.30
C LEU A 126 27.79 -5.10 -16.81
N GLY A 127 28.23 -5.47 -15.59
CA GLY A 127 29.61 -5.29 -15.13
C GLY A 127 30.07 -3.84 -14.94
N ASN A 128 29.16 -2.87 -14.89
CA ASN A 128 29.52 -1.46 -14.64
C ASN A 128 29.15 -1.07 -13.21
N TYR A 129 30.18 -0.84 -12.40
CA TYR A 129 30.07 -0.06 -11.17
C TYR A 129 29.67 1.38 -11.51
N ALA A 130 28.67 1.90 -10.81
CA ALA A 130 28.31 3.32 -10.84
C ALA A 130 29.52 4.17 -10.41
N PRO A 131 29.98 5.15 -11.20
CA PRO A 131 31.10 6.02 -10.85
C PRO A 131 30.58 7.16 -9.98
N TRP A 132 30.18 6.85 -8.75
CA TRP A 132 29.98 7.87 -7.71
C TRP A 132 30.58 7.35 -6.41
N SER A 133 31.90 7.28 -6.43
CA SER A 133 32.75 7.33 -5.24
C SER A 133 33.92 8.22 -5.61
N ASP A 134 33.66 9.53 -5.59
CA ASP A 134 34.49 10.57 -4.98
C ASP A 134 33.63 11.85 -4.80
#